data_AF-A0AAW0EXB4-F1
#
_entry.id   AF-A0AAW0EXB4-F1
#
_cell.length_a   1.000
_cell.length_b   1.000
_cell.length_c   1.000
_cell.angle_alpha   90.00
_cell.angle_beta   90.00
_cell.angle_gamma   90.00
#
_symmetry.space_group_name_H-M   'P 1'
#
loop_
_entity.id
_entity.type
_entity.pdbx_description
1 polymer ?
#
loop_
_entity_poly.entity_id
_entity_poly.type
_entity_poly.pdbx_seq_one_letter_code
_entity_poly.pdbx_strand_id
1 'polypeptide(L)'
;MDGGGSAVDAVAIAKRVLEADGQPFTILSLAHGMAPVTPETPVPEARRSYMRLAGVLHPDRLHASYERATEAFQCLVRAFETFADPKSRKQAAAAAAAAARAQASSVAAPSSASRTRAKRAPPAKATARTKAAPASSATSRTGAAPAAKRARKAKDDSGEDSEDGGQDLTEEDDSASEASAADERAWEAWAAADAEPEVSTNRTPIGKPRTTGVCQQAPAVGCPKCRSLWEPDARPQYSLFMGSWGKKVHCQLCLFQFGCATAVHGCPHCSTPFDYDVSMYDAVQTCTRCKKEFGFPYYPVSQHLIDQIALEEWRERVERQKASEREARARARRGDDGDAAAAAEEKMQLLVGTCIMEEQCPLCHKRVKSKHRAHVQECAAATPEARVAPTKPAAKATPATRRRVAAAPPKPRAKAATPAPTARGKRTAAPQRRKRRRSESESEEEEDSASDDDDEEDEISSESSFSDDDSD
;
A
#
# COMPACT_ATOMS: atom_id res chain seq x y z
N MET A 1 -4.69 -24.07 22.22
CA MET A 1 -4.41 -22.84 21.47
C MET A 1 -5.64 -21.98 21.62
N ASP A 2 -5.79 -21.38 22.79
CA ASP A 2 -6.97 -20.59 23.17
C ASP A 2 -6.95 -19.23 22.47
N GLY A 3 -7.46 -19.19 21.23
CA GLY A 3 -7.63 -17.98 20.42
C GLY A 3 -8.85 -17.14 20.82
N GLY A 4 -9.50 -17.42 21.96
CA GLY A 4 -10.76 -16.79 22.38
C GLY A 4 -10.62 -15.44 23.10
N GLY A 5 -9.42 -15.05 23.54
CA GLY A 5 -9.20 -13.83 24.33
C GLY A 5 -9.01 -12.53 23.52
N SER A 6 -8.90 -12.59 22.19
CA SER A 6 -8.37 -11.46 21.41
C SER A 6 -9.42 -10.46 20.91
N ALA A 7 -10.67 -10.85 20.68
CA ALA A 7 -11.63 -9.98 20.00
C ALA A 7 -12.19 -8.87 20.91
N VAL A 8 -12.44 -9.18 22.19
CA VAL A 8 -12.99 -8.22 23.15
C VAL A 8 -11.97 -7.13 23.51
N ASP A 9 -10.70 -7.52 23.58
CA ASP A 9 -9.60 -6.58 23.84
C ASP A 9 -9.39 -5.62 22.65
N ALA A 10 -9.53 -6.12 21.41
CA ALA A 10 -9.34 -5.32 20.21
C ALA A 10 -10.33 -4.15 20.08
N VAL A 11 -11.60 -4.35 20.44
CA VAL A 11 -12.61 -3.27 20.45
C VAL A 11 -12.33 -2.24 21.55
N ALA A 12 -11.83 -2.67 22.70
CA ALA A 12 -11.43 -1.76 23.78
C ALA A 12 -10.24 -0.89 23.37
N ILE A 13 -9.24 -1.48 22.70
CA ILE A 13 -8.10 -0.75 22.13
C ILE A 13 -8.60 0.27 21.09
N ALA A 14 -9.50 -0.12 20.18
CA ALA A 14 -10.03 0.78 19.15
C ALA A 14 -10.72 2.02 19.75
N LYS A 15 -11.50 1.83 20.82
CA LYS A 15 -12.14 2.94 21.55
C LYS A 15 -11.12 3.87 22.20
N ARG A 16 -10.09 3.32 22.86
CA ARG A 16 -9.00 4.11 23.46
C ARG A 16 -8.19 4.89 22.43
N VAL A 17 -7.99 4.35 21.24
CA VAL A 17 -7.33 5.07 20.14
C VAL A 17 -8.14 6.30 19.75
N LEU A 18 -9.46 6.16 19.60
CA LEU A 18 -10.33 7.29 19.26
C LEU A 18 -10.44 8.32 20.39
N GLU A 19 -10.45 7.89 21.66
CA GLU A 19 -10.42 8.80 22.82
C GLU A 19 -9.11 9.60 22.90
N ALA A 20 -8.02 9.04 22.40
CA ALA A 20 -6.70 9.65 22.38
C ALA A 20 -6.36 10.35 21.04
N ASP A 21 -7.35 10.65 20.19
CA ASP A 21 -7.09 11.30 18.89
C ASP A 21 -6.31 12.61 19.08
N GLY A 22 -5.28 12.79 18.24
CA GLY A 22 -4.31 13.90 18.36
C GLY A 22 -3.22 13.69 19.42
N GLN A 23 -3.19 12.57 20.15
CA GLN A 23 -2.14 12.23 21.11
C GLN A 23 -1.30 11.03 20.62
N PRO A 24 -0.31 11.25 19.73
CA PRO A 24 0.41 10.17 19.07
C PRO A 24 1.15 9.24 20.05
N PHE A 25 1.73 9.80 21.12
CA PHE A 25 2.45 9.02 22.14
C PHE A 25 1.51 8.10 22.94
N THR A 26 0.33 8.60 23.31
CA THR A 26 -0.68 7.84 24.03
C THR A 26 -1.20 6.68 23.17
N ILE A 27 -1.53 6.96 21.89
CA ILE A 27 -2.03 5.97 20.94
C ILE A 27 -1.00 4.84 20.73
N LEU A 28 0.25 5.19 20.41
CA LEU A 28 1.29 4.19 20.12
C LEU A 28 1.71 3.39 21.36
N SER A 29 1.51 3.94 22.56
CA SER A 29 1.76 3.24 23.83
C SER A 29 0.71 2.17 24.18
N LEU A 30 -0.40 2.09 23.44
CA LEU A 30 -1.43 1.07 23.66
C LEU A 30 -1.00 -0.33 23.17
N ALA A 31 0.14 -0.45 22.48
CA ALA A 31 0.65 -1.74 22.02
C ALA A 31 1.05 -2.66 23.18
N HIS A 32 0.30 -3.76 23.37
CA HIS A 32 0.57 -4.73 24.43
C HIS A 32 1.97 -5.37 24.30
N GLY A 33 2.64 -5.52 25.46
CA GLY A 33 3.95 -6.16 25.57
C GLY A 33 5.11 -5.35 25.00
N MET A 34 4.93 -4.03 24.84
CA MET A 34 5.97 -3.11 24.38
C MET A 34 6.19 -2.00 25.41
N ALA A 35 7.37 -1.37 25.40
CA ALA A 35 7.63 -0.21 26.22
C ALA A 35 6.74 0.97 25.76
N PRO A 36 6.30 1.84 26.69
CA PRO A 36 5.57 3.07 26.35
C PRO A 36 6.39 3.94 25.39
N VAL A 37 5.73 4.50 24.37
CA VAL A 37 6.36 5.36 23.37
C VAL A 37 6.45 6.78 23.92
N THR A 38 7.67 7.29 24.06
CA THR A 38 7.97 8.65 24.50
C THR A 38 8.48 9.49 23.32
N PRO A 39 8.62 10.82 23.46
CA PRO A 39 9.18 11.67 22.40
C PRO A 39 10.59 11.27 21.93
N GLU A 40 11.36 10.64 22.81
CA GLU A 40 12.74 10.18 22.60
C GLU A 40 12.81 8.77 21.98
N THR A 41 11.69 8.05 21.88
CA THR A 41 11.66 6.71 21.31
C THR A 41 12.11 6.73 19.83
N PRO A 42 13.03 5.84 19.41
CA PRO A 42 13.49 5.79 18.04
C PRO A 42 12.36 5.33 17.09
N VAL A 43 12.34 5.86 15.87
CA VAL A 43 11.29 5.56 14.87
C VAL A 43 11.08 4.06 14.62
N PRO A 44 12.13 3.22 14.53
CA PRO A 44 11.95 1.77 14.37
C PRO A 44 11.15 1.12 15.51
N GLU A 45 11.32 1.58 16.76
CA GLU A 45 10.55 1.06 17.90
C GLU A 45 9.09 1.48 17.85
N ALA A 46 8.82 2.75 17.59
CA ALA A 46 7.46 3.24 17.40
C ALA A 46 6.76 2.55 16.21
N ARG A 47 7.51 2.24 15.14
CA ARG A 47 7.00 1.47 13.99
C ARG A 47 6.58 0.05 14.40
N ARG A 48 7.32 -0.61 15.30
CA ARG A 48 6.90 -1.91 15.85
C ARG A 48 5.59 -1.80 16.63
N SER A 49 5.39 -0.73 17.40
CA SER A 49 4.12 -0.47 18.12
C SER A 49 2.98 -0.30 17.13
N TYR A 50 3.20 0.53 16.10
CA TYR A 50 2.25 0.77 15.03
C TYR A 50 1.86 -0.52 14.32
N MET A 51 2.82 -1.34 13.87
CA MET A 51 2.55 -2.62 13.18
C MET A 51 1.73 -3.57 14.05
N ARG A 52 2.04 -3.68 15.34
CA ARG A 52 1.29 -4.53 16.27
C ARG A 52 -0.14 -4.03 16.45
N LEU A 53 -0.34 -2.72 16.63
CA LEU A 53 -1.67 -2.12 16.73
C LEU A 53 -2.46 -2.25 15.41
N ALA A 54 -1.80 -2.04 14.27
CA ALA A 54 -2.41 -2.15 12.94
C ALA A 54 -2.92 -3.57 12.68
N GLY A 55 -2.17 -4.61 13.08
CA GLY A 55 -2.62 -6.00 12.97
C GLY A 55 -3.85 -6.31 13.83
N VAL A 56 -4.01 -5.63 14.96
CA VAL A 56 -5.18 -5.77 15.85
C VAL A 56 -6.37 -4.93 15.36
N LEU A 57 -6.12 -3.71 14.90
CA LEU A 57 -7.12 -2.70 14.52
C LEU A 57 -7.48 -2.69 13.03
N HIS A 58 -6.99 -3.65 12.25
CA HIS A 58 -7.27 -3.70 10.81
C HIS A 58 -8.78 -3.75 10.55
N PRO A 59 -9.34 -2.92 9.65
CA PRO A 59 -10.77 -2.86 9.40
C PRO A 59 -11.33 -4.23 9.02
N ASP A 60 -10.67 -5.00 8.15
CA ASP A 60 -11.14 -6.34 7.76
C ASP A 60 -11.36 -7.30 8.94
N ARG A 61 -10.59 -7.14 10.01
CA ARG A 61 -10.71 -7.99 11.21
C ARG A 61 -11.75 -7.45 12.19
N LEU A 62 -11.86 -6.13 12.34
CA LEU A 62 -12.74 -5.50 13.32
C LEU A 62 -14.13 -5.12 12.77
N HIS A 63 -14.34 -5.00 11.46
CA HIS A 63 -15.58 -4.41 10.93
C HIS A 63 -16.83 -5.19 11.39
N ALA A 64 -16.70 -6.50 11.60
CA ALA A 64 -17.80 -7.34 12.08
C ALA A 64 -18.17 -7.08 13.55
N SER A 65 -17.26 -6.54 14.36
CA SER A 65 -17.45 -6.31 15.80
C SER A 65 -17.45 -4.83 16.21
N TYR A 66 -16.95 -3.94 15.36
CA TYR A 66 -16.84 -2.51 15.62
C TYR A 66 -16.98 -1.70 14.33
N GLU A 67 -18.09 -0.95 14.21
CA GLU A 67 -18.41 -0.17 13.00
C GLU A 67 -17.40 0.95 12.72
N ARG A 68 -16.80 1.54 13.76
CA ARG A 68 -15.82 2.63 13.64
C ARG A 68 -14.37 2.13 13.50
N ALA A 69 -14.18 0.88 13.04
CA ALA A 69 -12.85 0.29 12.86
C ALA A 69 -11.96 1.11 11.92
N THR A 70 -12.51 1.55 10.78
CA THR A 70 -11.79 2.35 9.78
C THR A 70 -11.32 3.68 10.36
N GLU A 71 -12.16 4.35 11.16
CA GLU A 71 -11.81 5.62 11.79
C GLU A 71 -10.71 5.46 12.84
N ALA A 72 -10.78 4.41 13.67
CA ALA A 72 -9.74 4.09 14.64
C ALA A 72 -8.41 3.76 13.94
N PHE A 73 -8.44 3.03 12.83
CA PHE A 73 -7.26 2.73 12.03
C PHE A 73 -6.65 3.99 11.41
N GLN A 74 -7.48 4.89 10.86
CA GLN A 74 -7.00 6.17 10.34
C GLN A 74 -6.40 7.07 11.43
N CYS A 75 -6.98 7.08 12.63
CA CYS A 75 -6.42 7.77 13.79
C CYS A 75 -5.03 7.21 14.17
N LEU A 76 -4.87 5.88 14.15
CA LEU A 76 -3.58 5.22 14.36
C LEU A 76 -2.55 5.60 13.29
N VAL A 77 -2.94 5.66 12.00
CA VAL A 77 -2.05 6.08 10.91
C VAL A 77 -1.59 7.52 11.11
N ARG A 78 -2.51 8.45 11.37
CA ARG A 78 -2.18 9.87 11.65
C ARG A 78 -1.24 10.02 12.84
N ALA A 79 -1.47 9.22 13.89
CA ALA A 79 -0.59 9.19 15.06
C ALA A 79 0.84 8.76 14.70
N PHE A 80 1.00 7.73 13.88
CA PHE A 80 2.32 7.28 13.42
C PHE A 80 2.99 8.29 12.47
N GLU A 81 2.25 8.91 11.55
CA GLU A 81 2.77 9.95 10.65
C GLU A 81 3.27 11.18 11.44
N THR A 82 2.48 11.64 12.41
CA THR A 82 2.85 12.73 13.34
C THR A 82 4.07 12.37 14.18
N PHE A 83 4.22 11.09 14.53
CA PHE A 83 5.42 10.63 15.22
C PHE A 83 6.62 10.55 14.26
N ALA A 84 6.44 10.05 13.03
CA ALA A 84 7.54 9.83 12.09
C ALA A 84 8.20 11.14 11.62
N ASP A 85 7.42 12.21 11.42
CA ASP A 85 7.95 13.52 11.05
C ASP A 85 8.59 14.25 12.27
N PRO A 86 9.88 14.64 12.20
CA PRO A 86 10.56 15.33 13.30
C PRO A 86 9.92 16.66 13.73
N LYS A 87 9.31 17.41 12.80
CA LYS A 87 8.73 18.73 13.11
C LYS A 87 7.42 18.56 13.88
N SER A 88 6.50 17.76 13.36
CA SER A 88 5.24 17.45 14.03
C SER A 88 5.43 16.68 15.34
N ARG A 89 6.43 15.80 15.45
CA ARG A 89 6.78 15.14 16.73
C ARG A 89 7.13 16.15 17.82
N LYS A 90 7.97 17.15 17.52
CA LYS A 90 8.35 18.20 18.50
C LYS A 90 7.13 19.00 18.96
N GLN A 91 6.23 19.35 18.04
CA GLN A 91 4.99 20.06 18.35
C GLN A 91 4.05 19.22 19.23
N ALA A 92 3.85 17.96 18.87
CA ALA A 92 3.04 17.03 19.66
C ALA A 92 3.62 16.82 21.06
N ALA A 93 4.95 16.73 21.19
CA ALA A 93 5.62 16.59 22.48
C ALA A 93 5.42 17.83 23.36
N ALA A 94 5.52 19.03 22.79
CA ALA A 94 5.24 20.28 23.49
C ALA A 94 3.76 20.36 23.94
N ALA A 95 2.82 19.97 23.08
CA ALA A 95 1.40 19.92 23.39
C ALA A 95 1.09 18.92 24.51
N ALA A 96 1.68 17.72 24.48
CA ALA A 96 1.54 16.72 25.53
C ALA A 96 2.10 17.22 26.88
N ALA A 97 3.27 17.88 26.87
CA ALA A 97 3.85 18.48 28.07
C ALA A 97 2.98 19.61 28.63
N ALA A 98 2.38 20.44 27.77
CA ALA A 98 1.45 21.49 28.18
C ALA A 98 0.16 20.90 28.79
N ALA A 99 -0.40 19.86 28.17
CA ALA A 99 -1.57 19.16 28.68
C ALA A 99 -1.30 18.51 30.05
N ALA A 100 -0.14 17.87 30.24
CA ALA A 100 0.27 17.29 31.52
C ALA A 100 0.39 18.34 32.63
N ARG A 101 0.95 19.52 32.31
CA ARG A 101 1.04 20.65 33.26
C ARG A 101 -0.34 21.20 33.63
N ALA A 102 -1.26 21.31 32.67
CA ALA A 102 -2.63 21.74 32.92
C ALA A 102 -3.42 20.75 33.78
N GLN A 103 -3.21 19.45 33.60
CA GLN A 103 -3.81 18.43 34.45
C GLN A 103 -3.26 18.49 35.89
N ALA A 104 -1.93 18.64 36.05
CA ALA A 104 -1.31 18.73 37.37
C ALA A 104 -1.77 19.96 38.18
N SER A 105 -2.01 21.11 37.53
CA SER A 105 -2.49 22.31 38.22
C SER A 105 -3.96 22.21 38.66
N SER A 106 -4.78 21.41 37.96
CA SER A 106 -6.19 21.20 38.33
C SER A 106 -6.38 20.34 39.59
N VAL A 107 -5.43 19.45 39.89
CA VAL A 107 -5.47 18.57 41.08
C VAL A 107 -4.92 19.28 42.32
N ALA A 108 -4.10 20.32 42.16
CA ALA A 108 -3.44 21.03 43.26
C ALA A 108 -4.26 22.19 43.86
N ALA A 109 -5.52 22.40 43.47
CA ALA A 109 -6.40 23.40 44.08
C ALA A 109 -7.18 22.78 45.26
N PRO A 110 -6.78 23.02 46.54
CA PRO A 110 -7.52 22.51 47.68
C PRO A 110 -8.89 23.18 47.78
N SER A 111 -9.93 22.38 47.91
CA SER A 111 -11.32 22.79 48.14
C SER A 111 -11.47 23.50 49.50
N SER A 112 -11.10 24.79 49.55
CA SER A 112 -11.28 25.64 50.71
C SER A 112 -12.72 26.19 50.78
N ALA A 113 -13.70 25.30 50.99
CA ALA A 113 -15.08 25.73 51.23
C ALA A 113 -15.87 24.73 52.09
N SER A 114 -15.57 24.65 53.38
CA SER A 114 -16.55 24.38 54.44
C SER A 114 -15.91 24.63 55.82
N ARG A 115 -15.99 25.88 56.30
CA ARG A 115 -15.76 26.21 57.70
C ARG A 115 -17.02 26.84 58.25
N THR A 116 -17.87 26.00 58.83
CA THR A 116 -18.99 26.43 59.67
C THR A 116 -18.48 27.17 60.89
N ARG A 117 -19.12 28.31 61.11
CA ARG A 117 -18.92 29.33 62.12
C ARG A 117 -19.17 28.76 63.52
N ALA A 118 -18.11 28.56 64.32
CA ALA A 118 -18.21 28.37 65.77
C ALA A 118 -17.40 29.44 66.51
N LYS A 119 -18.09 30.07 67.45
CA LYS A 119 -17.77 31.30 68.19
C LYS A 119 -17.04 30.92 69.48
N ARG A 120 -15.77 31.31 69.68
CA ARG A 120 -15.16 31.45 71.02
C ARG A 120 -13.91 32.34 71.03
N ALA A 121 -13.78 33.07 72.13
CA ALA A 121 -12.87 34.17 72.46
C ALA A 121 -11.47 33.69 72.99
N PRO A 122 -10.49 34.60 73.26
CA PRO A 122 -9.02 34.41 73.15
C PRO A 122 -8.32 34.26 74.54
N PRO A 123 -7.00 34.55 74.79
CA PRO A 123 -5.79 34.77 73.95
C PRO A 123 -4.50 34.01 74.42
N ALA A 124 -3.40 34.04 73.63
CA ALA A 124 -2.03 34.43 74.06
C ALA A 124 -0.93 34.25 72.97
N LYS A 125 -0.20 35.35 72.69
CA LYS A 125 1.26 35.57 72.44
C LYS A 125 2.13 34.41 71.89
N ALA A 126 3.10 34.57 70.97
CA ALA A 126 3.89 35.73 70.53
C ALA A 126 4.76 35.42 69.27
N THR A 127 5.19 36.50 68.58
CA THR A 127 6.48 36.73 67.84
C THR A 127 6.81 35.84 66.61
N ALA A 128 7.33 36.31 65.47
CA ALA A 128 7.89 37.60 65.03
C ALA A 128 8.21 37.53 63.50
N ARG A 129 8.16 38.72 62.83
CA ARG A 129 9.05 39.30 61.77
C ARG A 129 9.60 38.38 60.64
N THR A 130 9.61 38.72 59.34
CA THR A 130 9.90 39.98 58.58
C THR A 130 9.41 39.79 57.12
N LYS A 131 8.77 40.78 56.45
CA LYS A 131 9.34 41.74 55.46
C LYS A 131 10.23 41.06 54.38
N ALA A 132 10.05 41.20 53.07
CA ALA A 132 9.53 42.33 52.27
C ALA A 132 9.13 41.89 50.84
N ALA A 133 8.14 42.58 50.27
CA ALA A 133 7.97 42.87 48.84
C ALA A 133 8.43 44.33 48.61
N PRO A 134 8.63 44.87 47.38
CA PRO A 134 7.59 45.04 46.34
C PRO A 134 8.19 44.85 44.91
N ALA A 135 7.58 45.10 43.75
CA ALA A 135 6.38 45.80 43.27
C ALA A 135 6.10 45.34 41.82
N SER A 136 4.84 45.48 41.38
CA SER A 136 4.34 45.98 40.06
C SER A 136 5.01 45.50 38.75
N SER A 137 4.31 45.25 37.63
CA SER A 137 3.23 46.05 37.05
C SER A 137 2.55 45.30 35.90
N ALA A 138 1.28 45.61 35.70
CA ALA A 138 0.45 45.25 34.56
C ALA A 138 0.92 45.92 33.25
N THR A 139 0.66 45.31 32.10
CA THR A 139 -0.07 45.99 31.01
C THR A 139 -0.69 44.97 30.04
N SER A 140 -1.96 45.23 29.74
CA SER A 140 -2.82 44.68 28.68
C SER A 140 -2.31 44.92 27.26
N ARG A 141 -2.68 44.06 26.29
CA ARG A 141 -3.50 44.46 25.13
C ARG A 141 -3.84 43.31 24.17
N THR A 142 -5.05 43.47 23.64
CA THR A 142 -5.85 42.70 22.68
C THR A 142 -5.44 42.90 21.20
N GLY A 143 -5.77 41.92 20.36
CA GLY A 143 -5.90 42.05 18.89
C GLY A 143 -5.81 40.66 18.22
N ALA A 144 -6.92 39.99 17.90
CA ALA A 144 -7.77 40.14 16.71
C ALA A 144 -7.17 39.52 15.43
N ALA A 145 -7.84 38.46 14.94
CA ALA A 145 -7.56 37.71 13.72
C ALA A 145 -7.90 38.49 12.44
N PRO A 146 -7.47 37.98 11.27
CA PRO A 146 -8.38 38.01 10.13
C PRO A 146 -8.43 36.70 9.33
N ALA A 147 -9.66 36.38 8.92
CA ALA A 147 -10.00 35.42 7.87
C ALA A 147 -10.02 36.14 6.51
N ALA A 148 -9.49 35.51 5.46
CA ALA A 148 -9.57 36.02 4.09
C ALA A 148 -10.35 35.05 3.20
N LYS A 149 -11.43 35.58 2.61
CA LYS A 149 -12.32 34.98 1.62
C LYS A 149 -11.77 35.17 0.21
N ARG A 150 -12.02 34.16 -0.62
CA ARG A 150 -11.92 34.14 -2.09
C ARG A 150 -12.82 35.20 -2.75
N ALA A 151 -12.37 35.76 -3.87
CA ALA A 151 -13.23 36.24 -4.94
C ALA A 151 -12.54 36.04 -6.30
N ARG A 152 -13.31 35.48 -7.25
CA ARG A 152 -13.00 35.40 -8.68
C ARG A 152 -13.45 36.70 -9.36
N LYS A 153 -12.72 37.18 -10.37
CA LYS A 153 -13.31 37.99 -11.44
C LYS A 153 -12.50 37.88 -12.73
N ALA A 154 -13.24 37.73 -13.83
CA ALA A 154 -12.77 37.72 -15.21
C ALA A 154 -13.09 39.07 -15.89
N LYS A 155 -12.20 39.51 -16.79
CA LYS A 155 -12.37 40.26 -18.06
C LYS A 155 -11.05 41.00 -18.35
N ASP A 156 -10.36 40.78 -19.47
CA ASP A 156 -10.64 41.21 -20.86
C ASP A 156 -10.01 42.59 -21.16
N ASP A 157 -9.43 42.67 -22.36
CA ASP A 157 -9.08 43.84 -23.18
C ASP A 157 -7.71 44.56 -23.06
N SER A 158 -7.02 44.49 -24.21
CA SER A 158 -6.25 45.53 -24.93
C SER A 158 -5.08 46.29 -24.29
N GLY A 159 -3.96 46.29 -25.03
CA GLY A 159 -3.40 47.54 -25.55
C GLY A 159 -2.12 48.09 -24.91
N GLU A 160 -1.03 47.96 -25.67
CA GLU A 160 -0.04 49.01 -25.95
C GLU A 160 0.88 49.53 -24.82
N ASP A 161 2.16 49.25 -25.01
CA ASP A 161 3.23 50.27 -25.14
C ASP A 161 3.35 51.34 -24.03
N SER A 162 4.29 51.13 -23.11
CA SER A 162 5.02 52.24 -22.48
C SER A 162 6.36 51.77 -21.96
N GLU A 163 7.38 52.25 -22.66
CA GLU A 163 8.77 52.33 -22.24
C GLU A 163 8.92 53.19 -20.97
N ASP A 164 10.05 52.95 -20.30
CA ASP A 164 10.80 53.92 -19.51
C ASP A 164 10.25 54.36 -18.14
N GLY A 165 11.01 54.05 -17.10
CA GLY A 165 10.72 54.46 -15.74
C GLY A 165 11.60 53.76 -14.72
N GLY A 166 12.92 53.99 -14.81
CA GLY A 166 13.88 53.52 -13.83
C GLY A 166 13.55 53.98 -12.42
N GLN A 167 13.46 53.03 -11.48
CA GLN A 167 13.65 53.26 -10.06
C GLN A 167 14.54 52.17 -9.50
N ASP A 168 15.81 52.54 -9.41
CA ASP A 168 16.82 52.00 -8.51
C ASP A 168 16.31 52.04 -7.07
N LEU A 169 15.90 50.87 -6.57
CA LEU A 169 15.77 50.57 -5.15
C LEU A 169 16.44 49.21 -4.90
N THR A 170 17.77 49.31 -4.86
CA THR A 170 18.69 48.30 -4.34
C THR A 170 18.61 48.28 -2.82
N GLU A 171 17.71 47.47 -2.26
CA GLU A 171 17.78 47.03 -0.86
C GLU A 171 17.70 45.49 -0.82
N GLU A 172 18.89 44.89 -0.89
CA GLU A 172 19.35 43.70 -0.14
C GLU A 172 18.26 42.79 0.47
N ASP A 173 17.59 42.00 -0.38
CA ASP A 173 16.84 40.81 0.05
C ASP A 173 17.70 39.55 -0.16
N ASP A 174 18.81 39.48 0.57
CA ASP A 174 19.73 38.32 0.62
C ASP A 174 19.13 37.10 1.36
N SER A 175 17.86 37.14 1.75
CA SER A 175 17.17 36.02 2.41
C SER A 175 16.44 35.07 1.45
N ALA A 176 16.31 35.42 0.17
CA ALA A 176 15.64 34.55 -0.82
C ALA A 176 16.58 33.52 -1.49
N SER A 177 17.90 33.66 -1.38
CA SER A 177 18.87 32.79 -2.09
C SER A 177 19.15 31.44 -1.39
N GLU A 178 18.95 31.35 -0.07
CA GLU A 178 19.15 30.07 0.64
C GLU A 178 17.99 29.07 0.42
N ALA A 179 16.80 29.56 0.08
CA ALA A 179 15.65 28.71 -0.19
C ALA A 179 15.79 27.95 -1.53
N SER A 180 16.40 28.56 -2.55
CA SER A 180 16.58 27.92 -3.86
C SER A 180 17.66 26.83 -3.83
N ALA A 181 18.75 27.05 -3.09
CA ALA A 181 19.82 26.05 -2.97
C ALA A 181 19.39 24.77 -2.24
N ALA A 182 18.41 24.88 -1.32
CA ALA A 182 17.84 23.71 -0.64
C ALA A 182 16.94 22.89 -1.58
N ASP A 183 16.17 23.56 -2.45
CA ASP A 183 15.33 22.89 -3.45
C ASP A 183 16.18 22.21 -4.53
N GLU A 184 17.21 22.87 -5.06
CA GLU A 184 18.11 22.26 -6.05
C GLU A 184 18.78 20.99 -5.51
N ARG A 185 19.28 21.01 -4.27
CA ARG A 185 19.86 19.81 -3.62
C ARG A 185 18.82 18.70 -3.44
N ALA A 186 17.56 19.05 -3.21
CA ALA A 186 16.50 18.05 -3.12
C ALA A 186 16.23 17.42 -4.49
N TRP A 187 16.19 18.22 -5.56
CA TRP A 187 16.06 17.72 -6.93
C TRP A 187 17.23 16.84 -7.36
N GLU A 188 18.47 17.25 -7.07
CA GLU A 188 19.66 16.44 -7.34
C GLU A 188 19.65 15.12 -6.57
N ALA A 189 19.23 15.13 -5.29
CA ALA A 189 19.12 13.90 -4.50
C ALA A 189 18.05 12.95 -5.03
N TRP A 190 16.94 13.48 -5.56
CA TRP A 190 15.90 12.67 -6.21
C TRP A 190 16.39 12.10 -7.55
N ALA A 191 17.04 12.92 -8.38
CA ALA A 191 17.63 12.46 -9.64
C ALA A 191 18.71 11.39 -9.41
N ALA A 192 19.55 11.56 -8.39
CA ALA A 192 20.55 10.57 -7.99
C ALA A 192 19.92 9.27 -7.47
N ALA A 193 18.77 9.34 -6.78
CA ALA A 193 18.04 8.15 -6.33
C ALA A 193 17.38 7.37 -7.49
N ASP A 194 17.09 8.05 -8.59
CA ASP A 194 16.52 7.47 -9.81
C ASP A 194 17.59 7.04 -10.83
N ALA A 195 18.87 7.34 -10.60
CA ALA A 195 19.97 6.86 -11.44
C ALA A 195 20.07 5.33 -11.43
N GLU A 196 20.39 4.72 -12.58
CA GLU A 196 20.63 3.28 -12.68
C GLU A 196 21.84 2.90 -11.80
N PRO A 197 21.70 1.95 -10.86
CA PRO A 197 22.80 1.58 -9.99
C PRO A 197 23.90 0.89 -10.80
N GLU A 198 25.15 1.31 -10.58
CA GLU A 198 26.32 0.69 -11.19
C GLU A 198 26.53 -0.73 -10.64
N VAL A 199 26.79 -1.69 -11.53
CA VAL A 199 27.09 -3.07 -11.14
C VAL A 199 28.60 -3.26 -11.05
N SER A 200 29.11 -3.51 -9.84
CA SER A 200 30.52 -3.80 -9.64
C SER A 200 30.93 -5.06 -10.39
N THR A 201 32.05 -5.00 -11.09
CA THR A 201 32.70 -6.17 -11.72
C THR A 201 33.42 -7.05 -10.68
N ASN A 202 33.52 -6.62 -9.43
CA ASN A 202 34.23 -7.35 -8.38
C ASN A 202 33.44 -8.59 -7.91
N ARG A 203 33.99 -9.76 -8.24
CA ARG A 203 33.44 -11.08 -7.86
C ARG A 203 33.98 -11.61 -6.53
N THR A 204 34.83 -10.85 -5.85
CA THR A 204 35.40 -11.26 -4.55
C THR A 204 34.30 -11.30 -3.50
N PRO A 205 34.10 -12.43 -2.81
CA PRO A 205 33.09 -12.53 -1.76
C PRO A 205 33.45 -11.63 -0.58
N ILE A 206 32.47 -10.87 -0.10
CA ILE A 206 32.61 -9.98 1.05
C ILE A 206 32.27 -10.76 2.33
N GLY A 207 33.10 -10.60 3.36
CA GLY A 207 32.88 -11.15 4.70
C GLY A 207 33.42 -12.57 4.90
N LYS A 208 33.46 -13.00 6.17
CA LYS A 208 33.89 -14.35 6.57
C LYS A 208 32.66 -15.26 6.74
N PRO A 209 32.68 -16.51 6.25
CA PRO A 209 31.55 -17.42 6.40
C PRO A 209 31.26 -17.72 7.88
N ARG A 210 29.99 -17.61 8.29
CA ARG A 210 29.51 -17.98 9.63
C ARG A 210 28.66 -19.24 9.52
N THR A 211 29.32 -20.38 9.35
CA THR A 211 28.65 -21.69 9.18
C THR A 211 28.99 -22.67 10.31
N THR A 212 29.70 -22.24 11.35
CA THR A 212 30.15 -23.09 12.45
C THR A 212 29.37 -22.81 13.74
N GLY A 213 29.25 -23.83 14.60
CA GLY A 213 28.61 -23.72 15.91
C GLY A 213 27.10 -23.46 15.83
N VAL A 214 26.65 -22.44 16.58
CA VAL A 214 25.23 -22.08 16.74
C VAL A 214 24.57 -21.64 15.42
N CYS A 215 25.37 -21.26 14.41
CA CYS A 215 24.91 -20.87 13.07
C CYS A 215 24.78 -22.05 12.07
N GLN A 216 24.99 -23.30 12.50
CA GLN A 216 24.80 -24.46 11.61
C GLN A 216 23.33 -24.76 11.33
N GLN A 217 22.43 -24.40 12.26
CA GLN A 217 21.02 -24.75 12.17
C GLN A 217 20.23 -23.53 11.70
N ALA A 218 20.08 -23.43 10.38
CA ALA A 218 19.27 -22.38 9.77
C ALA A 218 17.82 -22.48 10.27
N PRO A 219 17.20 -21.36 10.68
CA PRO A 219 15.77 -21.36 10.96
C PRO A 219 14.99 -21.78 9.72
N ALA A 220 13.90 -22.50 9.96
CA ALA A 220 13.01 -22.93 8.89
C ALA A 220 12.32 -21.69 8.31
N VAL A 221 12.52 -21.44 7.02
CA VAL A 221 11.85 -20.36 6.29
C VAL A 221 10.76 -20.98 5.43
N GLY A 222 9.57 -20.37 5.38
CA GLY A 222 8.49 -20.87 4.55
C GLY A 222 7.55 -19.79 4.03
N CYS A 223 6.74 -20.19 3.04
CA CYS A 223 5.77 -19.31 2.41
C CYS A 223 4.65 -18.91 3.39
N PRO A 224 4.29 -17.62 3.51
CA PRO A 224 3.19 -17.20 4.38
C PRO A 224 1.81 -17.68 3.91
N LYS A 225 1.66 -17.94 2.60
CA LYS A 225 0.37 -18.35 2.01
C LYS A 225 0.12 -19.85 2.11
N CYS A 226 1.04 -20.68 1.60
CA CYS A 226 0.87 -22.13 1.56
C CYS A 226 1.69 -22.89 2.61
N ARG A 227 2.55 -22.20 3.39
CA ARG A 227 3.42 -22.78 4.42
C ARG A 227 4.43 -23.81 3.90
N SER A 228 4.68 -23.85 2.59
CA SER A 228 5.77 -24.65 2.02
C SER A 228 7.10 -24.16 2.58
N LEU A 229 7.93 -25.07 3.07
CA LEU A 229 9.30 -24.76 3.46
C LEU A 229 10.11 -24.38 2.22
N TRP A 230 10.99 -23.39 2.37
CA TRP A 230 11.93 -22.97 1.36
C TRP A 230 13.30 -23.48 1.74
N GLU A 231 13.86 -24.31 0.86
CA GLU A 231 15.26 -24.66 0.89
C GLU A 231 15.96 -23.75 -0.14
N PRO A 232 16.86 -22.85 0.28
CA PRO A 232 17.56 -21.99 -0.67
C PRO A 232 18.39 -22.84 -1.63
N ASP A 233 18.11 -22.74 -2.93
CA ASP A 233 18.77 -23.52 -3.99
C ASP A 233 20.30 -23.33 -3.96
N ALA A 234 20.77 -22.14 -3.57
CA ALA A 234 22.17 -21.84 -3.37
C ALA A 234 22.43 -21.07 -2.07
N ARG A 235 23.51 -21.44 -1.38
CA ARG A 235 23.97 -20.83 -0.13
C ARG A 235 24.05 -19.29 -0.16
N PRO A 236 24.62 -18.63 -1.19
CA PRO A 236 24.65 -17.16 -1.25
C PRO A 236 23.26 -16.52 -1.34
N GLN A 237 22.29 -17.20 -1.97
CA GLN A 237 20.92 -16.69 -2.08
C GLN A 237 20.24 -16.61 -0.72
N TYR A 238 20.60 -17.48 0.22
CA TYR A 238 20.12 -17.38 1.60
C TYR A 238 20.56 -16.06 2.25
N SER A 239 21.84 -15.69 2.12
CA SER A 239 22.34 -14.42 2.67
C SER A 239 21.68 -13.21 2.01
N LEU A 240 21.49 -13.26 0.69
CA LEU A 240 20.82 -12.20 -0.07
C LEU A 240 19.35 -12.03 0.33
N PHE A 241 18.67 -13.14 0.62
CA PHE A 241 17.28 -13.14 1.06
C PHE A 241 17.16 -12.68 2.53
N MET A 242 17.91 -13.29 3.45
CA MET A 242 17.78 -13.03 4.89
C MET A 242 18.40 -11.70 5.32
N GLY A 243 19.44 -11.23 4.62
CA GLY A 243 20.17 -10.02 4.97
C GLY A 243 19.45 -8.72 4.60
N SER A 244 20.20 -7.61 4.66
CA SER A 244 19.71 -6.26 4.36
C SER A 244 19.53 -5.97 2.87
N TRP A 245 19.88 -6.91 2.00
CA TRP A 245 19.91 -6.70 0.55
C TRP A 245 18.57 -7.03 -0.13
N GLY A 246 17.56 -7.46 0.63
CA GLY A 246 16.16 -7.39 0.20
C GLY A 246 15.71 -8.38 -0.86
N LYS A 247 16.55 -9.36 -1.26
CA LYS A 247 16.22 -10.28 -2.36
C LYS A 247 14.85 -10.92 -2.15
N LYS A 248 13.97 -10.78 -3.14
CA LYS A 248 12.65 -11.41 -3.13
C LYS A 248 12.72 -12.84 -3.68
N VAL A 249 11.94 -13.75 -3.11
CA VAL A 249 11.85 -15.15 -3.54
C VAL A 249 10.44 -15.49 -3.97
N HIS A 250 10.31 -16.28 -5.05
CA HIS A 250 9.04 -16.81 -5.51
C HIS A 250 8.78 -18.17 -4.86
N CYS A 251 7.60 -18.34 -4.27
CA CYS A 251 7.18 -19.65 -3.79
C CYS A 251 6.87 -20.58 -4.98
N GLN A 252 7.54 -21.73 -5.07
CA GLN A 252 7.33 -22.69 -6.17
C GLN A 252 5.88 -23.22 -6.28
N LEU A 253 5.14 -23.27 -5.17
CA LEU A 253 3.76 -23.78 -5.17
C LEU A 253 2.72 -22.73 -5.53
N CYS A 254 2.81 -21.54 -4.93
CA CYS A 254 1.79 -20.51 -5.12
C CYS A 254 2.20 -19.41 -6.11
N LEU A 255 3.46 -19.39 -6.55
CA LEU A 255 4.05 -18.44 -7.50
C LEU A 255 4.02 -16.97 -7.06
N PHE A 256 3.67 -16.71 -5.79
CA PHE A 256 3.73 -15.37 -5.21
C PHE A 256 5.17 -15.03 -4.81
N GLN A 257 5.50 -13.74 -4.97
CA GLN A 257 6.78 -13.15 -4.60
C GLN A 257 6.73 -12.64 -3.15
N PHE A 258 7.76 -12.93 -2.37
CA PHE A 258 7.85 -12.58 -0.96
C PHE A 258 9.26 -12.07 -0.60
N GLY A 259 9.34 -11.11 0.32
CA GLY A 259 10.59 -10.72 0.97
C GLY A 259 10.79 -11.45 2.30
N CYS A 260 12.00 -11.39 2.87
CA CYS A 260 12.31 -12.06 4.13
C CYS A 260 11.39 -11.65 5.27
N ALA A 261 11.14 -10.35 5.48
CA ALA A 261 10.25 -9.88 6.54
C ALA A 261 8.82 -10.44 6.46
N THR A 262 8.37 -10.87 5.27
CA THR A 262 7.04 -11.47 5.06
C THR A 262 7.02 -12.99 5.16
N ALA A 263 8.18 -13.64 5.22
CA ALA A 263 8.27 -15.09 5.32
C ALA A 263 7.93 -15.59 6.72
N VAL A 264 7.49 -16.84 6.80
CA VAL A 264 7.27 -17.52 8.08
C VAL A 264 8.59 -18.11 8.52
N HIS A 265 9.08 -17.68 9.68
CA HIS A 265 10.31 -18.18 10.28
C HIS A 265 9.97 -19.08 11.45
N GLY A 266 10.62 -20.24 11.53
CA GLY A 266 10.47 -21.20 12.60
C GLY A 266 11.80 -21.53 13.26
N CYS A 267 11.80 -21.68 14.58
CA CYS A 267 12.98 -22.14 15.31
C CYS A 267 13.48 -23.48 14.74
N PRO A 268 14.79 -23.66 14.49
CA PRO A 268 15.31 -24.91 13.91
C PRO A 268 15.10 -26.14 14.80
N HIS A 269 14.95 -25.96 16.11
CA HIS A 269 14.83 -27.07 17.05
C HIS A 269 13.40 -27.51 17.35
N CYS A 270 12.41 -26.61 17.24
CA CYS A 270 11.03 -26.88 17.66
C CYS A 270 9.98 -26.33 16.69
N SER A 271 10.40 -25.74 15.57
CA SER A 271 9.57 -25.16 14.51
C SER A 271 8.56 -24.12 14.99
N THR A 272 8.74 -23.57 16.20
CA THR A 272 7.86 -22.54 16.74
C THR A 272 8.08 -21.25 15.96
N PRO A 273 7.02 -20.62 15.44
CA PRO A 273 7.16 -19.43 14.64
C PRO A 273 7.67 -18.26 15.49
N PHE A 274 8.46 -17.38 14.87
CA PHE A 274 8.92 -16.14 15.49
C PHE A 274 8.95 -15.00 14.46
N ASP A 275 8.81 -13.77 14.95
CA ASP A 275 8.86 -12.57 14.11
C ASP A 275 10.32 -12.22 13.83
N TYR A 276 10.72 -12.35 12.57
CA TYR A 276 12.07 -12.02 12.13
C TYR A 276 12.19 -10.54 11.75
N ASP A 277 13.28 -9.92 12.17
CA ASP A 277 13.71 -8.58 11.77
C ASP A 277 15.10 -8.69 11.16
N VAL A 278 15.39 -7.91 10.12
CA VAL A 278 16.70 -7.91 9.43
C VAL A 278 17.86 -7.66 10.40
N SER A 279 17.64 -6.87 11.44
CA SER A 279 18.62 -6.64 12.51
C SER A 279 18.99 -7.90 13.31
N MET A 280 18.16 -8.95 13.27
CA MET A 280 18.42 -10.24 13.91
C MET A 280 19.40 -11.12 13.13
N TYR A 281 19.66 -10.82 11.86
CA TYR A 281 20.49 -11.66 10.98
C TYR A 281 21.90 -11.88 11.51
N ASP A 282 22.50 -10.83 12.09
CA ASP A 282 23.85 -10.87 12.66
C ASP A 282 23.89 -11.25 14.14
N ALA A 283 22.73 -11.43 14.77
CA ALA A 283 22.60 -11.72 16.21
C ALA A 283 22.22 -13.18 16.49
N VAL A 284 22.74 -13.72 17.59
CA VAL A 284 22.30 -15.02 18.11
C VAL A 284 20.94 -14.85 18.78
N GLN A 285 19.97 -15.68 18.38
CA GLN A 285 18.60 -15.64 18.90
C GLN A 285 18.36 -16.79 19.86
N THR A 286 17.61 -16.54 20.93
CA THR A 286 17.17 -17.59 21.86
C THR A 286 15.70 -17.91 21.61
N CYS A 287 15.38 -19.18 21.33
CA CYS A 287 13.99 -19.58 21.12
C CYS A 287 13.17 -19.40 22.41
N THR A 288 12.05 -18.69 22.31
CA THR A 288 11.15 -18.42 23.44
C THR A 288 10.58 -19.70 24.07
N ARG A 289 10.35 -20.75 23.26
CA ARG A 289 9.75 -22.02 23.68
C ARG A 289 10.77 -23.03 24.20
N CYS A 290 11.79 -23.37 23.41
CA CYS A 290 12.75 -24.42 23.79
C CYS A 290 14.03 -23.90 24.45
N LYS A 291 14.19 -22.57 24.58
CA LYS A 291 15.34 -21.90 25.21
C LYS A 291 16.71 -22.20 24.59
N LYS A 292 16.74 -22.83 23.42
CA LYS A 292 17.97 -23.08 22.67
C LYS A 292 18.33 -21.85 21.85
N GLU A 293 19.62 -21.57 21.81
CA GLU A 293 20.20 -20.53 20.97
C GLU A 293 20.37 -21.04 19.53
N PHE A 294 20.12 -20.18 18.56
CA PHE A 294 20.35 -20.43 17.14
C PHE A 294 20.80 -19.14 16.45
N GLY A 295 21.58 -19.28 15.40
CA GLY A 295 22.05 -18.17 14.58
C GLY A 295 21.73 -18.38 13.11
N PHE A 296 21.80 -17.31 12.34
CA PHE A 296 21.60 -17.37 10.89
C PHE A 296 22.94 -17.67 10.21
N PRO A 297 23.01 -18.71 9.36
CA PRO A 297 24.20 -18.95 8.57
C PRO A 297 24.51 -17.74 7.69
N TYR A 298 25.76 -17.29 7.68
CA TYR A 298 26.23 -16.28 6.74
C TYR A 298 27.12 -16.92 5.69
N TYR A 299 26.67 -16.82 4.44
CA TYR A 299 27.46 -17.17 3.28
C TYR A 299 27.97 -15.89 2.64
N PRO A 300 29.30 -15.72 2.47
CA PRO A 300 29.87 -14.56 1.80
C PRO A 300 29.29 -14.40 0.40
N VAL A 301 29.00 -13.16 0.03
CA VAL A 301 28.42 -12.81 -1.27
C VAL A 301 29.29 -11.74 -1.91
N SER A 302 29.48 -11.83 -3.22
CA SER A 302 30.24 -10.84 -3.98
C SER A 302 29.47 -9.53 -4.13
N GLN A 303 30.20 -8.41 -4.20
CA GLN A 303 29.58 -7.10 -4.46
C GLN A 303 28.75 -7.11 -5.74
N HIS A 304 29.27 -7.74 -6.79
CA HIS A 304 28.55 -7.94 -8.05
C HIS A 304 27.14 -8.53 -7.89
N LEU A 305 26.95 -9.54 -7.03
CA LEU A 305 25.61 -10.13 -6.81
C LEU A 305 24.67 -9.20 -6.04
N ILE A 306 25.22 -8.40 -5.12
CA ILE A 306 24.45 -7.39 -4.39
C ILE A 306 23.98 -6.31 -5.37
N ASP A 307 24.90 -5.80 -6.20
CA ASP A 307 24.58 -4.74 -7.16
C ASP A 307 23.63 -5.24 -8.26
N GLN A 308 23.75 -6.52 -8.68
CA GLN A 308 22.78 -7.12 -9.60
C GLN A 308 21.35 -7.12 -9.03
N ILE A 309 21.17 -7.41 -7.75
CA ILE A 309 19.85 -7.36 -7.11
C ILE A 309 19.36 -5.92 -7.02
N ALA A 310 20.24 -4.98 -6.63
CA ALA A 310 19.90 -3.56 -6.60
C ALA A 310 19.46 -3.06 -7.99
N LEU A 311 20.14 -3.50 -9.04
CA LEU A 311 19.79 -3.21 -10.43
C LEU A 311 18.45 -3.83 -10.85
N GLU A 312 18.20 -5.10 -10.52
CA GLU A 312 16.92 -5.76 -10.78
C GLU A 312 15.76 -5.04 -10.08
N GLU A 313 15.92 -4.66 -8.81
CA GLU A 313 14.91 -3.91 -8.05
C GLU A 313 14.67 -2.51 -8.61
N TRP A 314 15.73 -1.82 -9.04
CA TRP A 314 15.62 -0.53 -9.70
C TRP A 314 14.84 -0.65 -11.01
N ARG A 315 15.17 -1.63 -11.86
CA ARG A 315 14.44 -1.90 -13.12
C ARG A 315 12.96 -2.21 -12.87
N GLU A 316 12.64 -3.03 -11.87
CA GLU A 316 11.26 -3.35 -11.49
C GLU A 316 10.50 -2.09 -11.01
N ARG A 317 11.17 -1.19 -10.28
CA ARG A 317 10.59 0.07 -9.81
C ARG A 317 10.31 1.02 -10.99
N VAL A 318 11.28 1.22 -11.87
CA VAL A 318 11.16 2.05 -13.07
C VAL A 318 10.09 1.51 -14.00
N GLU A 319 10.04 0.19 -14.22
CA GLU A 319 8.99 -0.43 -15.05
C GLU A 319 7.60 -0.22 -14.44
N ARG A 320 7.45 -0.39 -13.13
CA ARG A 320 6.19 -0.13 -12.42
C ARG A 320 5.76 1.34 -12.52
N GLN A 321 6.71 2.27 -12.40
CA GLN A 321 6.44 3.70 -12.56
C GLN A 321 6.02 4.03 -13.99
N LYS A 322 6.76 3.53 -15.00
CA LYS A 322 6.39 3.67 -16.42
C LYS A 322 5.03 3.04 -16.72
N ALA A 323 4.72 1.88 -16.15
CA ALA A 323 3.41 1.24 -16.28
C ALA A 323 2.30 2.08 -15.66
N SER A 324 2.52 2.61 -14.45
CA SER A 324 1.59 3.52 -13.77
C SER A 324 1.38 4.82 -14.55
N GLU A 325 2.44 5.36 -15.16
CA GLU A 325 2.36 6.57 -15.98
C GLU A 325 1.58 6.29 -17.27
N ARG A 326 1.82 5.14 -17.93
CA ARG A 326 1.03 4.71 -19.09
C ARG A 326 -0.43 4.53 -18.72
N GLU A 327 -0.73 3.96 -17.56
CA GLU A 327 -2.09 3.81 -17.06
C GLU A 327 -2.73 5.17 -16.75
N ALA A 328 -2.00 6.07 -16.09
CA ALA A 328 -2.46 7.43 -15.80
C ALA A 328 -2.72 8.22 -17.08
N ARG A 329 -1.86 8.11 -18.08
CA ARG A 329 -2.03 8.74 -19.40
C ARG A 329 -3.21 8.14 -20.15
N ALA A 330 -3.39 6.82 -20.08
CA ALA A 330 -4.57 6.15 -20.65
C ALA A 330 -5.85 6.59 -19.95
N ARG A 331 -5.82 6.79 -18.62
CA ARG A 331 -6.94 7.33 -17.83
C ARG A 331 -7.26 8.77 -18.21
N ALA A 332 -6.23 9.63 -18.33
CA ALA A 332 -6.41 11.02 -18.76
C ALA A 332 -7.05 11.13 -20.16
N ARG A 333 -6.68 10.24 -21.09
CA ARG A 333 -7.30 10.19 -22.44
C ARG A 333 -8.75 9.71 -22.43
N ARG A 334 -9.17 8.93 -21.44
CA ARG A 334 -10.57 8.48 -21.30
C ARG A 334 -11.49 9.60 -20.83
N GLY A 335 -10.94 10.71 -20.32
CA GLY A 335 -11.71 11.80 -19.73
C GLY A 335 -12.46 11.36 -18.47
N ASP A 336 -12.91 12.34 -17.67
CA ASP A 336 -13.71 12.09 -16.46
C ASP A 336 -15.05 11.40 -16.79
N ASP A 337 -15.57 11.58 -18.00
CA ASP A 337 -16.76 10.88 -18.51
C ASP A 337 -16.53 9.37 -18.70
N GLY A 338 -15.28 8.97 -19.00
CA GLY A 338 -14.90 7.57 -19.13
C GLY A 338 -14.95 6.81 -17.79
N ASP A 339 -14.64 7.49 -16.69
CA ASP A 339 -14.72 6.91 -15.34
C ASP A 339 -16.18 6.72 -14.91
N ALA A 340 -17.09 7.64 -15.28
CA ALA A 340 -18.52 7.47 -15.04
C ALA A 340 -19.11 6.28 -15.84
N ALA A 341 -18.73 6.14 -17.11
CA ALA A 341 -19.17 5.02 -17.95
C ALA A 341 -18.58 3.68 -17.48
N ALA A 342 -17.28 3.65 -17.13
CA ALA A 342 -16.62 2.46 -16.59
C ALA A 342 -17.21 2.05 -15.24
N ALA A 343 -17.46 3.00 -14.34
CA ALA A 343 -18.12 2.73 -13.05
C ALA A 343 -19.57 2.24 -13.24
N ALA A 344 -20.30 2.77 -14.21
CA ALA A 344 -21.64 2.29 -14.56
C ALA A 344 -21.61 0.86 -15.12
N GLU A 345 -20.60 0.53 -15.94
CA GLU A 345 -20.38 -0.82 -16.44
C GLU A 345 -19.96 -1.80 -15.34
N GLU A 346 -19.04 -1.42 -14.45
CA GLU A 346 -18.62 -2.24 -13.31
C GLU A 346 -19.79 -2.52 -12.35
N LYS A 347 -20.59 -1.48 -12.03
CA LYS A 347 -21.82 -1.61 -11.24
C LYS A 347 -22.81 -2.56 -11.92
N MET A 348 -22.94 -2.48 -13.24
CA MET A 348 -23.78 -3.40 -14.00
C MET A 348 -23.24 -4.84 -13.96
N GLN A 349 -21.93 -5.05 -14.08
CA GLN A 349 -21.32 -6.38 -13.97
C GLN A 349 -21.52 -6.99 -12.57
N LEU A 350 -21.37 -6.21 -11.51
CA LEU A 350 -21.66 -6.63 -10.13
C LEU A 350 -23.11 -7.08 -9.98
N LEU A 351 -24.08 -6.27 -10.44
CA LEU A 351 -25.51 -6.61 -10.39
C LEU A 351 -25.83 -7.89 -11.18
N VAL A 352 -25.18 -8.09 -12.32
CA VAL A 352 -25.32 -9.31 -13.13
C VAL A 352 -24.72 -10.52 -12.39
N GLY A 353 -23.55 -10.36 -11.77
CA GLY A 353 -22.92 -11.40 -10.95
C GLY A 353 -23.83 -11.85 -9.80
N THR A 354 -24.37 -10.93 -9.02
CA THR A 354 -25.33 -11.23 -7.94
C THR A 354 -26.58 -11.92 -8.46
N CYS A 355 -27.14 -11.45 -9.58
CA CYS A 355 -28.32 -12.04 -10.21
C CYS A 355 -28.10 -13.49 -10.67
N ILE A 356 -26.90 -13.82 -11.17
CA ILE A 356 -26.53 -15.19 -11.57
C ILE A 356 -26.42 -16.10 -10.34
N MET A 357 -25.82 -15.61 -9.24
CA MET A 357 -25.62 -16.43 -8.04
C MET A 357 -26.92 -16.72 -7.28
N GLU A 358 -27.82 -15.75 -7.19
CA GLU A 358 -29.05 -15.86 -6.39
C GLU A 358 -30.27 -16.33 -7.20
N GLU A 359 -30.11 -16.47 -8.53
CA GLU A 359 -31.19 -16.64 -9.51
C GLU A 359 -32.32 -15.61 -9.33
N GLN A 360 -32.02 -14.47 -8.72
CA GLN A 360 -32.96 -13.41 -8.37
C GLN A 360 -32.33 -12.05 -8.68
N CYS A 361 -33.07 -11.21 -9.39
CA CYS A 361 -32.59 -9.88 -9.74
C CYS A 361 -32.54 -8.98 -8.49
N PRO A 362 -31.40 -8.37 -8.13
CA PRO A 362 -31.31 -7.52 -6.94
C PRO A 362 -32.12 -6.22 -7.04
N LEU A 363 -32.57 -5.84 -8.24
CA LEU A 363 -33.34 -4.62 -8.48
C LEU A 363 -34.85 -4.80 -8.40
N CYS A 364 -35.37 -5.97 -8.78
CA CYS A 364 -36.82 -6.23 -8.80
C CYS A 364 -37.24 -7.52 -8.08
N HIS A 365 -36.28 -8.27 -7.54
CA HIS A 365 -36.45 -9.55 -6.83
C HIS A 365 -37.19 -10.64 -7.61
N LYS A 366 -37.33 -10.50 -8.94
CA LYS A 366 -37.90 -11.56 -9.79
C LYS A 366 -36.87 -12.67 -9.98
N ARG A 367 -37.34 -13.92 -9.94
CA ARG A 367 -36.52 -15.09 -10.26
C ARG A 367 -36.19 -15.12 -11.75
N VAL A 368 -34.91 -15.13 -12.08
CA VAL A 368 -34.39 -15.18 -13.45
C VAL A 368 -33.62 -16.49 -13.59
N LYS A 369 -34.03 -17.34 -14.55
CA LYS A 369 -33.38 -18.64 -14.79
C LYS A 369 -32.38 -18.61 -15.94
N SER A 370 -32.48 -17.60 -16.82
CA SER A 370 -31.63 -17.44 -18.00
C SER A 370 -31.62 -15.98 -18.44
N LYS A 371 -30.60 -15.59 -19.22
CA LYS A 371 -30.42 -14.21 -19.74
C LYS A 371 -30.34 -13.14 -18.62
N HIS A 372 -29.65 -13.44 -17.52
CA HIS A 372 -29.45 -12.53 -16.38
C HIS A 372 -28.98 -11.13 -16.79
N ARG A 373 -28.00 -11.02 -17.70
CA ARG A 373 -27.47 -9.74 -18.18
C ARG A 373 -28.55 -8.87 -18.86
N ALA A 374 -29.31 -9.45 -19.79
CA ALA A 374 -30.36 -8.72 -20.50
C ALA A 374 -31.44 -8.25 -19.54
N HIS A 375 -31.86 -9.11 -18.60
CA HIS A 375 -32.84 -8.74 -17.59
C HIS A 375 -32.36 -7.61 -16.69
N VAL A 376 -31.11 -7.67 -16.19
CA VAL A 376 -30.55 -6.63 -15.32
C VAL A 376 -30.40 -5.31 -16.07
N GLN A 377 -30.02 -5.32 -17.34
CA GLN A 377 -29.96 -4.13 -18.20
C GLN A 377 -31.33 -3.48 -18.38
N GLU A 378 -32.35 -4.26 -18.76
CA GLU A 378 -33.72 -3.76 -18.89
C GLU A 378 -34.27 -3.26 -17.55
N CYS A 379 -34.00 -3.99 -16.46
CA CYS A 379 -34.45 -3.62 -15.13
C CYS A 379 -33.75 -2.36 -14.62
N ALA A 380 -32.46 -2.16 -14.93
CA ALA A 380 -31.71 -0.97 -14.56
C ALA A 380 -32.18 0.27 -15.34
N ALA A 381 -32.60 0.11 -16.59
CA ALA A 381 -33.20 1.18 -17.39
C ALA A 381 -34.65 1.52 -16.96
N ALA A 382 -35.38 0.56 -16.39
CA ALA A 382 -36.74 0.77 -15.90
C ALA A 382 -36.78 1.70 -14.67
N THR A 383 -37.79 2.56 -14.59
CA THR A 383 -38.02 3.43 -13.41
C THR A 383 -38.36 2.59 -12.17
N PRO A 384 -38.07 3.07 -10.95
CA PRO A 384 -38.33 2.33 -9.71
C PRO A 384 -39.78 1.84 -9.59
N GLU A 385 -40.74 2.64 -10.03
CA GLU A 385 -42.17 2.31 -10.04
C GLU A 385 -42.50 1.13 -10.96
N ALA A 386 -41.89 1.08 -12.14
CA ALA A 386 -42.06 -0.01 -13.10
C ALA A 386 -41.45 -1.34 -12.62
N ARG A 387 -40.44 -1.28 -11.73
CA ARG A 387 -39.78 -2.47 -11.16
C ARG A 387 -40.65 -3.20 -10.14
N VAL A 388 -41.38 -2.44 -9.32
CA VAL A 388 -42.20 -2.97 -8.21
C VAL A 388 -43.61 -3.33 -8.70
N ALA A 389 -44.08 -2.76 -9.80
CA ALA A 389 -45.38 -3.10 -10.37
C ALA A 389 -45.46 -4.63 -10.62
N PRO A 390 -46.37 -5.36 -9.94
CA PRO A 390 -46.58 -6.76 -10.22
C PRO A 390 -47.02 -6.84 -11.67
N THR A 391 -46.17 -7.43 -12.52
CA THR A 391 -46.53 -7.76 -13.89
C THR A 391 -47.75 -8.64 -13.81
N LYS A 392 -48.94 -8.04 -14.00
CA LYS A 392 -50.21 -8.78 -14.09
C LYS A 392 -49.92 -9.91 -15.06
N PRO A 393 -50.08 -11.18 -14.66
CA PRO A 393 -49.77 -12.30 -15.53
C PRO A 393 -50.55 -12.04 -16.81
N ALA A 394 -49.82 -11.79 -17.92
CA ALA A 394 -50.44 -11.55 -19.20
C ALA A 394 -51.41 -12.71 -19.41
N ALA A 395 -52.70 -12.39 -19.39
CA ALA A 395 -53.75 -13.37 -19.53
C ALA A 395 -53.37 -14.19 -20.75
N LYS A 396 -53.09 -15.49 -20.53
CA LYS A 396 -52.73 -16.43 -21.58
C LYS A 396 -53.73 -16.24 -22.71
N ALA A 397 -53.32 -15.51 -23.76
CA ALA A 397 -53.99 -15.55 -25.03
C ALA A 397 -53.87 -17.00 -25.47
N THR A 398 -54.96 -17.73 -25.31
CA THR A 398 -55.14 -19.08 -25.83
C THR A 398 -54.63 -19.10 -27.27
N PRO A 399 -53.65 -19.94 -27.62
CA PRO A 399 -53.24 -20.08 -29.01
C PRO A 399 -54.45 -20.58 -29.78
N ALA A 400 -54.97 -19.71 -30.64
CA ALA A 400 -56.04 -20.04 -31.56
C ALA A 400 -55.63 -21.30 -32.34
N THR A 401 -56.50 -22.30 -32.19
CA THR A 401 -56.49 -23.61 -32.79
C THR A 401 -56.11 -23.54 -34.27
N ARG A 402 -54.83 -23.78 -34.60
CA ARG A 402 -54.42 -24.04 -35.97
C ARG A 402 -54.99 -25.39 -36.39
N ARG A 403 -56.08 -25.28 -37.14
CA ARG A 403 -56.80 -26.26 -37.94
C ARG A 403 -55.87 -27.35 -38.50
N ARG A 404 -56.12 -28.59 -38.06
CA ARG A 404 -55.65 -29.83 -38.70
C ARG A 404 -56.05 -29.82 -40.18
N VAL A 405 -55.06 -29.92 -41.06
CA VAL A 405 -55.23 -30.44 -42.43
C VAL A 405 -54.55 -31.79 -42.48
N ALA A 406 -55.23 -32.73 -43.12
CA ALA A 406 -54.98 -34.16 -43.09
C ALA A 406 -53.74 -34.59 -43.89
N ALA A 407 -53.07 -35.61 -43.32
CA ALA A 407 -52.51 -36.81 -43.94
C ALA A 407 -51.71 -36.73 -45.26
N ALA A 408 -50.41 -37.05 -45.16
CA ALA A 408 -49.69 -37.86 -46.16
C ALA A 408 -48.75 -38.86 -45.44
N PRO A 409 -48.65 -40.13 -45.88
CA PRO A 409 -48.01 -41.22 -45.14
C PRO A 409 -46.47 -41.28 -45.30
N PRO A 410 -45.74 -41.91 -44.34
CA PRO A 410 -44.28 -41.99 -44.35
C PRO A 410 -43.75 -43.12 -45.26
N LYS A 411 -42.72 -42.81 -46.05
CA LYS A 411 -41.91 -43.80 -46.79
C LYS A 411 -40.82 -44.40 -45.89
N PRO A 412 -40.61 -45.73 -45.89
CA PRO A 412 -39.51 -46.37 -45.19
C PRO A 412 -38.28 -46.53 -46.10
N ARG A 413 -37.09 -46.17 -45.61
CA ARG A 413 -35.78 -46.62 -46.11
C ARG A 413 -34.87 -46.80 -44.89
N ALA A 414 -34.65 -48.03 -44.43
CA ALA A 414 -33.70 -49.02 -44.95
C ALA A 414 -32.25 -48.77 -44.47
N LYS A 415 -31.91 -49.59 -43.47
CA LYS A 415 -30.62 -50.10 -42.99
C LYS A 415 -29.41 -49.95 -43.94
N ALA A 416 -28.29 -49.49 -43.38
CA ALA A 416 -26.92 -49.96 -43.67
C ALA A 416 -26.02 -49.44 -42.52
N ALA A 417 -25.65 -50.28 -41.55
CA ALA A 417 -24.47 -51.15 -41.54
C ALA A 417 -23.14 -50.39 -41.33
N THR A 418 -22.59 -50.55 -40.12
CA THR A 418 -21.17 -50.45 -39.76
C THR A 418 -20.31 -51.35 -40.67
N PRO A 419 -19.02 -51.03 -40.90
CA PRO A 419 -18.00 -51.60 -40.01
C PRO A 419 -16.72 -50.75 -39.80
N ALA A 420 -16.08 -50.90 -38.64
CA ALA A 420 -14.61 -50.79 -38.47
C ALA A 420 -13.96 -52.12 -38.93
N PRO A 421 -12.62 -52.38 -38.90
CA PRO A 421 -11.45 -51.57 -38.55
C PRO A 421 -10.29 -51.72 -39.59
N THR A 422 -9.15 -51.03 -39.43
CA THR A 422 -7.80 -51.63 -39.64
C THR A 422 -6.68 -50.75 -39.12
N ALA A 423 -5.61 -51.43 -38.73
CA ALA A 423 -4.45 -50.98 -37.99
C ALA A 423 -3.32 -50.38 -38.85
N ARG A 424 -2.33 -49.84 -38.13
CA ARG A 424 -0.88 -49.75 -38.45
C ARG A 424 -0.43 -48.83 -39.60
N GLY A 425 0.39 -47.84 -39.22
CA GLY A 425 1.25 -47.12 -40.15
C GLY A 425 2.22 -46.17 -39.44
N LYS A 426 3.36 -46.71 -39.00
CA LYS A 426 4.53 -45.99 -38.50
C LYS A 426 5.18 -45.27 -39.70
N ARG A 427 5.40 -43.94 -39.65
CA ARG A 427 6.44 -43.27 -40.45
C ARG A 427 6.72 -41.83 -39.99
N THR A 428 7.96 -41.64 -39.61
CA THR A 428 8.71 -40.40 -39.40
C THR A 428 8.79 -39.55 -40.66
N ALA A 429 8.55 -38.23 -40.56
CA ALA A 429 9.05 -37.23 -41.52
C ALA A 429 9.11 -35.83 -40.89
N ALA A 430 10.17 -35.10 -41.23
CA ALA A 430 10.63 -33.83 -40.68
C ALA A 430 9.71 -32.61 -40.97
N PRO A 431 9.84 -31.51 -40.20
CA PRO A 431 9.08 -30.29 -40.45
C PRO A 431 9.66 -29.47 -41.61
N GLN A 432 8.87 -29.31 -42.68
CA GLN A 432 9.13 -28.32 -43.72
C GLN A 432 8.60 -26.93 -43.31
N ARG A 433 9.47 -25.94 -43.41
CA ARG A 433 9.22 -24.51 -43.27
C ARG A 433 8.12 -24.05 -44.23
N ARG A 434 7.04 -23.47 -43.70
CA ARG A 434 6.05 -22.71 -44.48
C ARG A 434 6.35 -21.22 -44.41
N LYS A 435 6.92 -20.69 -45.50
CA LYS A 435 6.87 -19.27 -45.88
C LYS A 435 5.39 -18.90 -46.11
N ARG A 436 4.82 -18.04 -45.27
CA ARG A 436 3.56 -17.34 -45.58
C ARG A 436 3.89 -16.06 -46.32
N ARG A 437 3.49 -16.03 -47.60
CA ARG A 437 3.27 -14.81 -48.38
C ARG A 437 2.22 -13.96 -47.65
N ARG A 438 2.56 -12.72 -47.32
CA ARG A 438 1.62 -11.68 -46.92
C ARG A 438 1.36 -10.84 -48.16
N SER A 439 0.10 -10.86 -48.58
CA SER A 439 -0.43 -10.09 -49.70
C SER A 439 -0.43 -8.60 -49.37
N GLU A 440 0.01 -7.84 -50.36
CA GLU A 440 -0.04 -6.39 -50.47
C GLU A 440 -1.51 -5.93 -50.49
N SER A 441 -1.78 -4.84 -49.79
CA SER A 441 -2.97 -4.02 -50.00
C SER A 441 -2.50 -2.59 -49.85
N GLU A 442 -2.31 -1.99 -51.02
CA GLU A 442 -2.10 -0.57 -51.26
C GLU A 442 -3.32 0.21 -50.76
N SER A 443 -3.07 1.22 -49.94
CA SER A 443 -3.98 2.34 -49.72
C SER A 443 -3.12 3.58 -49.57
N GLU A 444 -3.20 4.40 -50.59
CA GLU A 444 -2.49 5.66 -50.82
C GLU A 444 -3.08 6.80 -49.98
N GLU A 445 -2.24 7.82 -49.72
CA GLU A 445 -2.58 9.21 -49.34
C GLU A 445 -3.07 9.42 -47.88
N GLU A 446 -2.58 10.35 -47.07
CA GLU A 446 -2.04 11.69 -47.34
C GLU A 446 -0.83 12.03 -46.46
N GLU A 447 0.02 12.87 -47.04
CA GLU A 447 1.18 13.53 -46.47
C GLU A 447 0.71 14.69 -45.58
N ASP A 448 1.16 14.73 -44.32
CA ASP A 448 1.33 16.02 -43.64
C ASP A 448 2.64 16.00 -42.84
N SER A 449 3.37 17.09 -43.02
CA SER A 449 4.80 17.27 -42.80
C SER A 449 5.07 18.08 -41.53
N ALA A 450 6.34 18.03 -41.08
CA ALA A 450 6.98 18.81 -40.00
C ALA A 450 6.66 18.33 -38.58
N SER A 451 7.62 18.10 -37.68
CA SER A 451 9.03 18.54 -37.54
C SER A 451 9.78 17.46 -36.73
N ASP A 452 10.97 17.00 -37.17
CA ASP A 452 12.30 17.51 -36.76
C ASP A 452 12.51 17.50 -35.24
N ASP A 453 12.97 16.36 -34.73
CA ASP A 453 13.84 16.27 -33.56
C ASP A 453 14.93 15.24 -33.90
N ASP A 454 16.07 15.78 -34.29
CA ASP A 454 17.40 15.17 -34.38
C ASP A 454 17.76 14.51 -33.04
N ASP A 455 17.88 13.17 -33.02
CA ASP A 455 18.58 12.46 -31.96
C ASP A 455 19.63 11.57 -32.64
N GLU A 456 20.87 12.03 -32.54
CA GLU A 456 22.04 11.47 -33.20
C GLU A 456 22.28 10.02 -32.74
N GLU A 457 22.40 9.12 -33.73
CA GLU A 457 22.77 7.74 -33.48
C GLU A 457 24.29 7.65 -33.26
N ASP A 458 24.70 7.41 -32.01
CA ASP A 458 26.05 6.97 -31.67
C ASP A 458 26.30 5.57 -32.28
N GLU A 459 27.02 5.55 -33.41
CA GLU A 459 27.63 4.37 -34.00
C GLU A 459 28.69 3.78 -33.07
N ILE A 460 28.29 2.92 -32.13
CA ILE A 460 29.23 2.09 -31.37
C ILE A 460 29.80 0.97 -32.26
N SER A 461 30.90 1.30 -32.92
CA SER A 461 31.80 0.36 -33.60
C SER A 461 32.20 -0.78 -32.65
N SER A 462 31.66 -1.98 -32.90
CA SER A 462 31.94 -3.18 -32.13
C SER A 462 32.92 -4.08 -32.89
N GLU A 463 34.18 -3.66 -32.96
CA GLU A 463 35.31 -4.48 -33.38
C GLU A 463 36.00 -5.09 -32.15
N SER A 464 35.41 -6.16 -31.60
CA SER A 464 36.08 -6.99 -30.60
C SER A 464 36.70 -8.22 -31.27
N SER A 465 37.99 -8.08 -31.53
CA SER A 465 38.95 -9.11 -31.90
C SER A 465 38.87 -10.32 -30.95
N PHE A 466 38.52 -11.49 -31.48
CA PHE A 466 38.67 -12.78 -30.83
C PHE A 466 40.08 -13.29 -31.17
N SER A 467 41.02 -13.16 -30.25
CA SER A 467 42.30 -13.86 -30.30
C SER A 467 42.17 -15.19 -29.56
N ASP A 468 42.06 -16.28 -30.32
CA ASP A 468 42.40 -17.63 -29.88
C ASP A 468 43.87 -17.66 -29.44
N ASP A 469 44.11 -17.88 -28.14
CA ASP A 469 45.44 -18.24 -27.62
C ASP A 469 45.37 -19.69 -27.13
N ASP A 470 45.86 -20.55 -28.01
CA ASP A 470 46.13 -21.96 -27.83
C ASP A 470 47.51 -22.07 -27.17
N SER A 471 47.61 -22.63 -25.97
CA SER A 471 48.90 -23.02 -25.36
C SER A 471 48.72 -24.15 -24.34
N ASP A 472 49.23 -25.32 -24.77
CA ASP A 472 49.79 -26.50 -24.06
C ASP A 472 49.22 -26.96 -22.71
#